data_AF-A0A3P6PDY7-F1
#
_entry.id   AF-A0A3P6PDY7-F1
#
_cell.length_a   1.000
_cell.length_b   1.000
_cell.length_c   1.000
_cell.angle_alpha   90.00
_cell.angle_beta   90.00
_cell.angle_gamma   90.00
#
_symmetry.space_group_name_H-M   'P 1'
#
loop_
_entity.id
_entity.type
_entity.pdbx_description
1 polymer ?
#
loop_
_entity_poly.entity_id
_entity_poly.type
_entity_poly.pdbx_seq_one_letter_code
_entity_poly.pdbx_strand_id
1 'polypeptide(L)'
;SSQSQASSAAGAGGAGTIGGGGSTQTQQQSQSSSLGPTQSSSVFMTLEVLRVIYTTLESPTLLPNVKYFSKSVSTLLSSYPLNVRLTRACANLIRALLMKYPADASNRQKITSISELVELYTVVLKTVHEALTFFGDNINKTAILPRLQSAFLLLTATQQCTTNPYAFVDRCISQIVKLLHRLVHEVVTPTSSQSPQDNTAFSQLTDMLISGLDIVKSRLNVVSNEARKNVFCPDLLFIIERSKEAKLLRAVIRILRDWIDVPKAEEHFAPTNREKVAFFSRLWMAVPRWSDQPEVVRDILDCIYQVISYSLRPFLNIHQQMFIGR
;
A
#
# COMPACT_ATOMS: atom_id res chain seq x y z
N SER A 1 87.69 1.24 -13.69
CA SER A 1 87.59 1.30 -12.22
C SER A 1 87.73 2.73 -11.77
N SER A 2 86.64 3.24 -11.18
CA SER A 2 86.52 4.38 -10.26
C SER A 2 87.47 5.58 -10.41
N GLN A 3 86.90 6.71 -10.83
CA GLN A 3 87.46 8.05 -10.64
C GLN A 3 86.49 8.95 -9.88
N SER A 4 87.11 9.69 -8.97
CA SER A 4 86.74 10.89 -8.21
C SER A 4 85.82 11.93 -8.89
N GLN A 5 85.05 12.70 -8.10
CA GLN A 5 85.39 14.09 -7.67
C GLN A 5 84.23 14.81 -6.94
N ALA A 6 84.61 15.44 -5.81
CA ALA A 6 84.29 16.79 -5.28
C ALA A 6 82.88 17.44 -5.39
N SER A 7 82.43 18.05 -4.26
CA SER A 7 82.23 19.52 -4.05
C SER A 7 80.97 19.91 -3.23
N SER A 8 81.22 20.58 -2.08
CA SER A 8 80.60 21.82 -1.54
C SER A 8 79.09 22.03 -1.26
N ALA A 9 78.86 22.55 -0.03
CA ALA A 9 78.08 23.75 0.37
C ALA A 9 76.57 23.66 0.73
N ALA A 10 76.31 24.11 1.99
CA ALA A 10 75.25 24.98 2.55
C ALA A 10 73.83 25.06 1.96
N GLY A 11 72.81 25.12 2.83
CA GLY A 11 71.51 25.70 2.49
C GLY A 11 70.35 25.29 3.40
N ALA A 12 69.55 26.27 3.80
CA ALA A 12 68.50 26.23 4.81
C ALA A 12 67.14 25.66 4.33
N GLY A 13 66.31 25.26 5.32
CA GLY A 13 64.86 25.47 5.34
C GLY A 13 63.97 24.54 4.52
N GLY A 14 62.86 24.09 5.14
CA GLY A 14 61.70 23.59 4.40
C GLY A 14 61.06 22.33 4.99
N ALA A 15 59.80 22.46 5.37
CA ALA A 15 58.93 21.43 5.91
C ALA A 15 58.64 20.27 4.92
N GLY A 16 58.37 19.08 5.46
CA GLY A 16 57.75 17.93 4.79
C GLY A 16 57.57 16.77 5.77
N THR A 17 56.36 16.58 6.34
CA THR A 17 55.35 15.56 5.96
C THR A 17 55.82 14.10 6.00
N ILE A 18 55.40 13.41 7.05
CA ILE A 18 55.08 11.97 7.12
C ILE A 18 53.73 11.96 7.85
N GLY A 19 52.60 11.47 7.34
CA GLY A 19 52.37 10.27 6.55
C GLY A 19 51.55 9.32 7.44
N GLY A 20 50.25 9.16 7.16
CA GLY A 20 49.38 8.27 7.93
C GLY A 20 47.92 8.39 7.53
N GLY A 21 47.52 7.60 6.54
CA GLY A 21 46.17 7.55 6.01
C GLY A 21 45.12 7.03 7.01
N GLY A 22 43.91 7.58 6.90
CA GLY A 22 42.73 7.16 7.61
C GLY A 22 41.50 7.61 6.82
N SER A 23 41.01 6.70 5.99
CA SER A 23 39.77 6.77 5.22
C SER A 23 38.61 7.37 6.01
N THR A 24 38.06 8.50 5.53
CA THR A 24 36.82 9.07 6.02
C THR A 24 35.65 8.30 5.40
N GLN A 25 35.16 7.29 6.13
CA GLN A 25 33.84 6.73 5.86
C GLN A 25 32.79 7.81 6.17
N THR A 26 32.11 8.26 5.13
CA THR A 26 30.86 9.02 5.20
C THR A 26 29.80 8.11 5.82
N GLN A 27 29.66 8.19 7.14
CA GLN A 27 28.60 7.53 7.87
C GLN A 27 27.32 8.37 7.69
N GLN A 28 26.53 8.01 6.68
CA GLN A 28 25.18 8.54 6.49
C GLN A 28 24.27 7.91 7.55
N GLN A 29 24.34 8.45 8.77
CA GLN A 29 23.49 8.07 9.88
C GLN A 29 22.12 8.68 9.64
N SER A 30 21.16 7.86 9.20
CA SER A 30 19.75 8.21 9.14
C SER A 30 19.21 8.33 10.58
N GLN A 31 19.46 9.48 11.21
CA GLN A 31 18.86 9.83 12.50
C GLN A 31 17.34 9.89 12.33
N SER A 32 16.64 8.98 12.99
CA SER A 32 15.21 9.11 13.25
C SER A 32 14.99 10.28 14.19
N SER A 33 14.84 11.49 13.66
CA SER A 33 14.47 12.68 14.43
C SER A 33 13.10 12.41 15.05
N SER A 34 13.03 12.22 16.37
CA SER A 34 11.75 12.15 17.08
C SER A 34 11.32 13.56 17.47
N LEU A 35 10.03 13.87 17.31
CA LEU A 35 9.46 15.13 17.80
C LEU A 35 9.47 15.11 19.34
N GLY A 36 9.93 16.19 19.98
CA GLY A 36 9.86 16.33 21.43
C GLY A 36 8.42 16.24 21.96
N PRO A 37 8.19 15.75 23.20
CA PRO A 37 6.87 15.41 23.70
C PRO A 37 5.89 16.59 23.75
N THR A 38 6.34 17.77 24.20
CA THR A 38 5.54 19.00 24.24
C THR A 38 5.20 19.50 22.83
N GLN A 39 6.19 19.48 21.93
CA GLN A 39 6.01 19.88 20.53
C GLN A 39 5.04 18.94 19.78
N SER A 40 5.07 17.64 20.11
CA SER A 40 4.15 16.68 19.51
C SER A 40 2.69 16.98 19.87
N SER A 41 2.39 17.34 21.12
CA SER A 41 1.04 17.65 21.58
C SER A 41 0.44 18.87 20.87
N SER A 42 1.23 19.96 20.78
CA SER A 42 0.82 21.19 20.09
C SER A 42 0.55 20.96 18.60
N VAL A 43 1.36 20.12 17.94
CA VAL A 43 1.16 19.74 16.53
C VAL A 43 -0.14 18.95 16.36
N PHE A 44 -0.40 17.95 17.21
CA PHE A 44 -1.64 17.17 17.16
C PHE A 44 -2.88 18.04 17.35
N MET A 45 -2.87 18.94 18.35
CA MET A 45 -3.97 19.86 18.58
C MET A 45 -4.20 20.79 17.39
N THR A 46 -3.12 21.34 16.81
CA THR A 46 -3.21 22.22 15.64
C THR A 46 -3.83 21.51 14.44
N LEU A 47 -3.37 20.27 14.15
CA LEU A 47 -3.92 19.46 13.05
C LEU A 47 -5.39 19.13 13.27
N GLU A 48 -5.80 18.87 14.52
CA GLU A 48 -7.19 18.56 14.85
C GLU A 48 -8.09 19.80 14.72
N VAL A 49 -7.64 20.96 15.19
CA VAL A 49 -8.36 22.24 14.98
C VAL A 49 -8.52 22.54 13.50
N LEU A 50 -7.45 22.39 12.71
CA LEU A 50 -7.52 22.53 11.25
C LEU A 50 -8.51 21.52 10.65
N ARG A 51 -8.48 20.25 11.06
CA ARG A 51 -9.40 19.23 10.58
C ARG A 51 -10.85 19.64 10.85
N VAL A 52 -11.16 20.10 12.06
CA VAL A 52 -12.51 20.55 12.43
C VAL A 52 -12.93 21.74 11.57
N ILE A 53 -12.10 22.77 11.46
CA ILE A 53 -12.37 23.95 10.62
C ILE A 53 -12.69 23.54 9.18
N TYR A 54 -11.84 22.71 8.57
CA TYR A 54 -12.04 22.26 7.18
C TYR A 54 -13.13 21.19 7.03
N THR A 55 -13.68 20.65 8.12
CA THR A 55 -14.85 19.76 8.06
C THR A 55 -16.15 20.56 8.18
N THR A 56 -16.22 21.53 9.09
CA THR A 56 -17.48 22.16 9.50
C THR A 56 -17.69 23.55 8.91
N LEU A 57 -16.63 24.32 8.66
CA LEU A 57 -16.76 25.70 8.19
C LEU A 57 -17.06 25.74 6.69
N GLU A 58 -17.99 26.60 6.29
CA GLU A 58 -18.26 26.94 4.90
C GLU A 58 -17.85 28.39 4.68
N SER A 59 -16.69 28.60 4.06
CA SER A 59 -16.19 29.94 3.75
C SER A 59 -15.36 29.92 2.47
N PRO A 60 -15.51 30.92 1.58
CA PRO A 60 -14.69 31.04 0.37
C PRO A 60 -13.21 31.31 0.68
N THR A 61 -12.87 31.75 1.90
CA THR A 61 -11.48 32.02 2.32
C THR A 61 -10.71 30.76 2.71
N LEU A 62 -11.38 29.62 2.85
CA LEU A 62 -10.73 28.37 3.27
C LEU A 62 -9.67 27.88 2.29
N LEU A 63 -9.94 27.93 0.99
CA LEU A 63 -8.99 27.44 -0.01
C LEU A 63 -7.70 28.29 -0.04
N PRO A 64 -7.75 29.63 -0.14
CA PRO A 64 -6.56 30.47 -0.07
C PRO A 64 -5.73 30.30 1.21
N ASN A 65 -6.38 29.94 2.32
CA ASN A 65 -5.71 29.75 3.61
C ASN A 65 -4.89 28.45 3.69
N VAL A 66 -5.10 27.50 2.77
CA VAL A 66 -4.32 26.24 2.72
C VAL A 66 -2.82 26.51 2.61
N LYS A 67 -2.42 27.57 1.89
CA LYS A 67 -1.01 27.95 1.70
C LYS A 67 -0.24 28.20 2.99
N TYR A 68 -0.92 28.56 4.09
CA TYR A 68 -0.28 28.88 5.36
C TYR A 68 0.17 27.63 6.14
N PHE A 69 -0.42 26.47 5.86
CA PHE A 69 -0.08 25.23 6.58
C PHE A 69 0.29 24.05 5.67
N SER A 70 -0.04 24.09 4.36
CA SER A 70 0.20 22.99 3.44
C SER A 70 1.67 22.57 3.42
N LYS A 71 2.59 23.54 3.41
CA LYS A 71 4.03 23.28 3.45
C LYS A 71 4.45 22.54 4.72
N SER A 72 3.92 22.94 5.88
CA SER A 72 4.21 22.28 7.15
C SER A 72 3.68 20.85 7.19
N VAL A 73 2.45 20.61 6.70
CA VAL A 73 1.89 19.25 6.61
C VAL A 73 2.72 18.37 5.66
N SER A 74 3.15 18.91 4.52
CA SER A 74 4.05 18.24 3.58
C SER A 74 5.38 17.84 4.23
N THR A 75 5.98 18.73 5.01
CA THR A 75 7.20 18.44 5.77
C THR A 75 6.96 17.38 6.84
N LEU A 76 5.85 17.44 7.58
CA LEU A 76 5.52 16.44 8.60
C LEU A 76 5.42 15.03 7.99
N LEU A 77 4.77 14.88 6.83
CA LEU A 77 4.64 13.61 6.12
C LEU A 77 5.98 13.09 5.59
N SER A 78 6.82 13.97 5.04
CA SER A 78 8.09 13.59 4.42
C SER A 78 9.18 13.30 5.45
N SER A 79 9.22 14.06 6.55
CA SER A 79 10.27 13.98 7.58
C SER A 79 10.00 12.92 8.64
N TYR A 80 8.72 12.59 8.92
CA TYR A 80 8.35 11.64 9.98
C TYR A 80 7.51 10.45 9.49
N PRO A 81 7.90 9.75 8.40
CA PRO A 81 7.07 8.69 7.80
C PRO A 81 6.86 7.46 8.71
N LEU A 82 7.71 7.29 9.74
CA LEU A 82 7.60 6.20 10.72
C LEU A 82 6.61 6.52 11.86
N ASN A 83 6.18 7.77 12.01
CA ASN A 83 5.27 8.17 13.06
C ASN A 83 3.81 8.01 12.61
N VAL A 84 3.28 6.80 12.73
CA VAL A 84 1.92 6.44 12.31
C VAL A 84 0.84 7.34 12.95
N ARG A 85 1.04 7.79 14.20
CA ARG A 85 0.10 8.68 14.88
C ARG A 85 0.05 10.05 14.21
N LEU A 86 1.22 10.63 13.91
CA LEU A 86 1.32 11.90 13.19
C LEU A 86 0.75 11.78 11.78
N THR A 87 1.10 10.71 11.05
CA THR A 87 0.53 10.44 9.72
C THR A 87 -0.99 10.36 9.79
N ARG A 88 -1.57 9.75 10.84
CA ARG A 88 -3.03 9.69 11.05
C ARG A 88 -3.66 11.07 11.16
N ALA A 89 -3.08 11.95 11.96
CA ALA A 89 -3.58 13.32 12.12
C ALA A 89 -3.53 14.08 10.79
N CYS A 90 -2.41 13.97 10.05
CA CYS A 90 -2.30 14.54 8.71
C CYS A 90 -3.32 13.94 7.74
N ALA A 91 -3.48 12.62 7.72
CA ALA A 91 -4.42 11.91 6.84
C ALA A 91 -5.87 12.33 7.10
N ASN A 92 -6.25 12.54 8.35
CA ASN A 92 -7.59 13.02 8.71
C ASN A 92 -7.85 14.45 8.21
N LEU A 93 -6.85 15.34 8.30
CA LEU A 93 -6.92 16.68 7.71
C LEU A 93 -6.98 16.62 6.18
N ILE A 94 -6.15 15.79 5.54
CA ILE A 94 -6.16 15.59 4.08
C ILE A 94 -7.53 15.08 3.62
N ARG A 95 -8.14 14.16 4.36
CA ARG A 95 -9.51 13.69 4.10
C ARG A 95 -10.51 14.84 4.15
N ALA A 96 -10.45 15.69 5.17
CA ALA A 96 -11.33 16.85 5.27
C ALA A 96 -11.14 17.81 4.08
N LEU A 97 -9.90 18.02 3.64
CA LEU A 97 -9.60 18.79 2.44
C LEU A 97 -10.18 18.14 1.19
N LEU A 98 -9.99 16.84 0.98
CA LEU A 98 -10.50 16.11 -0.20
C LEU A 98 -12.02 16.06 -0.27
N MET A 99 -12.71 16.10 0.87
CA MET A 99 -14.17 16.19 0.90
C MET A 99 -14.70 17.52 0.34
N LYS A 100 -13.94 18.62 0.49
CA LYS A 100 -14.29 19.94 -0.05
C LYS A 100 -13.67 20.22 -1.42
N TYR A 101 -12.45 19.72 -1.63
CA TYR A 101 -11.59 20.01 -2.77
C TYR A 101 -11.04 18.70 -3.35
N PRO A 102 -11.84 17.95 -4.12
CA PRO A 102 -11.48 16.62 -4.58
C PRO A 102 -10.30 16.63 -5.56
N ALA A 103 -9.66 15.47 -5.70
CA ALA A 103 -8.63 15.24 -6.71
C ALA A 103 -9.24 15.07 -8.11
N ASP A 104 -8.43 15.31 -9.15
CA ASP A 104 -8.87 15.19 -10.54
C ASP A 104 -8.87 13.72 -10.99
N ALA A 105 -9.95 13.31 -11.67
CA ALA A 105 -10.09 11.98 -12.26
C ALA A 105 -9.10 11.73 -13.40
N SER A 106 -8.91 12.72 -14.28
CA SER A 106 -8.51 12.47 -15.68
C SER A 106 -7.08 12.87 -16.04
N ASN A 107 -6.32 13.48 -15.12
CA ASN A 107 -4.97 13.94 -15.43
C ASN A 107 -3.91 12.98 -14.87
N ARG A 108 -3.42 12.03 -15.70
CA ARG A 108 -2.37 11.09 -15.26
C ARG A 108 -1.10 11.78 -14.79
N GLN A 109 -0.86 13.02 -15.20
CA GLN A 109 0.35 13.79 -14.84
C GLN A 109 0.16 14.65 -13.59
N LYS A 110 -1.05 15.15 -13.33
CA LYS A 110 -1.35 16.05 -12.20
C LYS A 110 -2.47 15.48 -11.31
N ILE A 111 -2.25 15.45 -9.99
CA ILE A 111 -3.24 14.94 -9.03
C ILE A 111 -4.44 15.88 -8.83
N THR A 112 -4.23 17.20 -8.97
CA THR A 112 -5.29 18.22 -8.86
C THR A 112 -4.96 19.46 -9.67
N SER A 113 -5.97 20.09 -10.25
CA SER A 113 -5.90 21.36 -10.96
C SER A 113 -5.75 22.54 -10.00
N ILE A 114 -6.21 22.39 -8.75
CA ILE A 114 -6.23 23.41 -7.70
C ILE A 114 -4.81 23.76 -7.23
N SER A 115 -4.36 24.99 -7.51
CA SER A 115 -2.97 25.42 -7.32
C SER A 115 -2.50 25.32 -5.87
N GLU A 116 -3.35 25.66 -4.90
CA GLU A 116 -3.03 25.66 -3.46
C GLU A 116 -2.79 24.26 -2.90
N LEU A 117 -3.33 23.22 -3.55
CA LEU A 117 -3.30 21.82 -3.09
C LEU A 117 -2.29 20.96 -3.87
N VAL A 118 -1.74 21.45 -4.98
CA VAL A 118 -0.84 20.67 -5.85
C VAL A 118 0.33 20.08 -5.06
N GLU A 119 1.06 20.91 -4.31
CA GLU A 119 2.23 20.45 -3.56
C GLU A 119 1.83 19.41 -2.51
N LEU A 120 0.78 19.68 -1.73
CA LEU A 120 0.33 18.80 -0.66
C LEU A 120 -0.09 17.42 -1.19
N TYR A 121 -0.95 17.37 -2.20
CA TYR A 121 -1.42 16.10 -2.78
C TYR A 121 -0.29 15.35 -3.50
N THR A 122 0.65 16.06 -4.11
CA THR A 122 1.84 15.45 -4.70
C THR A 122 2.73 14.81 -3.65
N VAL A 123 2.94 15.49 -2.51
CA VAL A 123 3.71 14.95 -1.38
C VAL A 123 3.03 13.71 -0.79
N VAL A 124 1.70 13.73 -0.60
CA VAL A 124 0.95 12.54 -0.15
C VAL A 124 1.18 11.36 -1.08
N LEU A 125 1.05 11.57 -2.40
CA LEU A 125 1.26 10.52 -3.39
C LEU A 125 2.71 10.01 -3.36
N LYS A 126 3.69 10.91 -3.27
CA LYS A 126 5.12 10.59 -3.18
C LYS A 126 5.44 9.78 -1.92
N THR A 127 4.95 10.19 -0.75
CA THR A 127 5.15 9.46 0.52
C THR A 127 4.61 8.03 0.43
N VAL A 128 3.44 7.84 -0.20
CA VAL A 128 2.89 6.51 -0.44
C VAL A 128 3.78 5.72 -1.40
N HIS A 129 4.16 6.29 -2.55
CA HIS A 129 5.01 5.63 -3.55
C HIS A 129 6.34 5.15 -2.96
N GLU A 130 7.01 6.01 -2.21
CA GLU A 130 8.27 5.69 -1.55
C GLU A 130 8.09 4.53 -0.57
N ALA A 131 7.05 4.57 0.27
CA ALA A 131 6.78 3.49 1.22
C ALA A 131 6.48 2.14 0.55
N LEU A 132 5.69 2.11 -0.52
CA LEU A 132 5.36 0.89 -1.26
C LEU A 132 6.60 0.29 -1.97
N THR A 133 7.50 1.15 -2.44
CA THR A 133 8.73 0.74 -3.13
C THR A 133 9.80 0.25 -2.14
N PHE A 134 9.90 0.87 -0.96
CA PHE A 134 10.90 0.55 0.06
C PHE A 134 10.75 -0.87 0.67
N PHE A 135 9.58 -1.51 0.53
CA PHE A 135 9.37 -2.92 0.93
C PHE A 135 10.13 -3.95 0.04
N GLY A 136 11.03 -3.51 -0.85
CA GLY A 136 11.83 -4.39 -1.71
C GLY A 136 13.22 -4.73 -1.16
N ASP A 137 13.77 -3.87 -0.30
CA ASP A 137 15.14 -4.02 0.21
C ASP A 137 15.08 -4.63 1.61
N ASN A 138 15.53 -5.89 1.76
CA ASN A 138 15.45 -6.77 2.93
C ASN A 138 16.13 -6.27 4.24
N ILE A 139 16.22 -4.95 4.48
CA ILE A 139 17.24 -4.40 5.38
C ILE A 139 16.71 -4.10 6.80
N ASN A 140 15.40 -3.92 7.05
CA ASN A 140 14.92 -3.80 8.44
C ASN A 140 13.38 -3.90 8.61
N LYS A 141 12.84 -5.07 8.95
CA LYS A 141 11.38 -5.27 9.16
C LYS A 141 10.79 -4.30 10.22
N THR A 142 11.57 -3.94 11.23
CA THR A 142 11.16 -3.04 12.33
C THR A 142 10.89 -1.60 11.88
N ALA A 143 11.63 -1.10 10.88
CA ALA A 143 11.42 0.24 10.33
C ALA A 143 10.42 0.27 9.16
N ILE A 144 10.25 -0.86 8.49
CA ILE A 144 9.40 -1.00 7.30
C ILE A 144 7.92 -1.03 7.69
N LEU A 145 7.56 -1.73 8.77
CA LEU A 145 6.17 -1.90 9.21
C LEU A 145 5.46 -0.56 9.49
N PRO A 146 5.99 0.35 10.34
CA PRO A 146 5.34 1.65 10.58
C PRO A 146 5.23 2.50 9.31
N ARG A 147 6.22 2.43 8.42
CA ARG A 147 6.22 3.15 7.14
C ARG A 147 5.10 2.67 6.23
N LEU A 148 4.94 1.36 6.09
CA LEU A 148 3.83 0.80 5.33
C LEU A 148 2.49 1.15 5.98
N GLN A 149 2.36 1.02 7.30
CA GLN A 149 1.13 1.38 8.02
C GLN A 149 0.72 2.83 7.73
N SER A 150 1.68 3.78 7.75
CA SER A 150 1.47 5.16 7.33
C SER A 150 0.95 5.28 5.89
N ALA A 151 1.51 4.52 4.95
CA ALA A 151 1.09 4.56 3.54
C ALA A 151 -0.33 4.02 3.33
N PHE A 152 -0.68 2.90 3.95
CA PHE A 152 -2.02 2.32 3.90
C PHE A 152 -3.06 3.22 4.56
N LEU A 153 -2.68 3.89 5.64
CA LEU A 153 -3.52 4.88 6.29
C LEU A 153 -3.83 6.07 5.38
N LEU A 154 -2.82 6.59 4.67
CA LEU A 154 -3.01 7.66 3.68
C LEU A 154 -3.91 7.18 2.54
N LEU A 155 -3.65 6.02 1.95
CA LEU A 155 -4.50 5.46 0.88
C LEU A 155 -5.96 5.34 1.34
N THR A 156 -6.20 4.71 2.49
CA THR A 156 -7.55 4.52 3.03
C THR A 156 -8.24 5.85 3.33
N ALA A 157 -7.53 6.83 3.90
CA ALA A 157 -8.09 8.15 4.18
C ALA A 157 -8.46 8.91 2.89
N THR A 158 -7.62 8.84 1.85
CA THR A 158 -7.90 9.49 0.56
C THR A 158 -9.08 8.86 -0.17
N GLN A 159 -9.37 7.58 0.05
CA GLN A 159 -10.52 6.87 -0.53
C GLN A 159 -11.87 7.24 0.05
N GLN A 160 -11.89 7.92 1.20
CA GLN A 160 -13.15 8.26 1.87
C GLN A 160 -13.82 9.51 1.29
N CYS A 161 -13.26 10.15 0.25
CA CYS A 161 -13.89 11.28 -0.40
C CYS A 161 -15.04 10.85 -1.34
N THR A 162 -16.03 11.72 -1.52
CA THR A 162 -17.23 11.43 -2.32
C THR A 162 -16.98 11.46 -3.83
N THR A 163 -16.08 12.35 -4.25
CA THR A 163 -15.75 12.56 -5.67
C THR A 163 -14.36 12.00 -5.94
N ASN A 164 -14.23 11.18 -7.00
CA ASN A 164 -12.99 10.53 -7.40
C ASN A 164 -12.22 9.83 -6.24
N PRO A 165 -12.89 8.99 -5.43
CA PRO A 165 -12.29 8.36 -4.24
C PRO A 165 -10.95 7.66 -4.51
N TYR A 166 -10.78 7.12 -5.71
CA TYR A 166 -9.63 6.27 -6.00
C TYR A 166 -8.51 6.96 -6.80
N ALA A 167 -8.53 8.30 -6.90
CA ALA A 167 -7.52 9.05 -7.66
C ALA A 167 -6.07 8.78 -7.21
N PHE A 168 -5.85 8.61 -5.90
CA PHE A 168 -4.53 8.26 -5.36
C PHE A 168 -4.19 6.78 -5.60
N VAL A 169 -5.16 5.88 -5.36
CA VAL A 169 -5.00 4.43 -5.55
C VAL A 169 -4.61 4.11 -7.00
N ASP A 170 -5.28 4.72 -7.97
CA ASP A 170 -4.98 4.56 -9.40
C ASP A 170 -3.52 4.79 -9.75
N ARG A 171 -2.96 5.86 -9.19
CA ARG A 171 -1.58 6.28 -9.44
C ARG A 171 -0.57 5.39 -8.71
N CYS A 172 -1.02 4.56 -7.77
CA CYS A 172 -0.21 3.63 -6.98
C CYS A 172 -0.47 2.16 -7.34
N ILE A 173 -1.44 1.84 -8.20
CA ILE A 173 -1.98 0.47 -8.32
C ILE A 173 -0.90 -0.55 -8.70
N SER A 174 0.03 -0.17 -9.59
CA SER A 174 1.10 -1.06 -10.02
C SER A 174 2.09 -1.38 -8.89
N GLN A 175 2.38 -0.41 -8.04
CA GLN A 175 3.24 -0.53 -6.86
C GLN A 175 2.55 -1.34 -5.78
N ILE A 176 1.24 -1.14 -5.59
CA ILE A 176 0.43 -1.92 -4.65
C ILE A 176 0.44 -3.40 -5.07
N VAL A 177 0.17 -3.73 -6.33
CA VAL A 177 0.20 -5.13 -6.80
C VAL A 177 1.58 -5.76 -6.59
N LYS A 178 2.67 -5.04 -6.90
CA LYS A 178 4.05 -5.52 -6.64
C LYS A 178 4.34 -5.73 -5.15
N LEU A 179 3.83 -4.85 -4.29
CA LEU A 179 3.93 -4.98 -2.84
C LEU A 179 3.17 -6.22 -2.35
N LEU A 180 1.93 -6.41 -2.82
CA LEU A 180 1.09 -7.53 -2.41
C LEU A 180 1.74 -8.86 -2.74
N HIS A 181 2.32 -8.99 -3.94
CA HIS A 181 3.08 -10.19 -4.30
C HIS A 181 4.14 -10.55 -3.24
N ARG A 182 4.94 -9.57 -2.81
CA ARG A 182 5.95 -9.77 -1.76
C ARG A 182 5.32 -10.12 -0.41
N LEU A 183 4.28 -9.39 0.00
CA LEU A 183 3.56 -9.65 1.25
C LEU A 183 2.92 -11.04 1.29
N VAL A 184 2.37 -11.51 0.17
CA VAL A 184 1.79 -12.85 0.05
C VAL A 184 2.86 -13.90 0.31
N HIS A 185 4.03 -13.78 -0.31
CA HIS A 185 5.11 -14.73 -0.08
C HIS A 185 5.64 -14.69 1.35
N GLU A 186 5.77 -13.50 1.96
CA GLU A 186 6.19 -13.35 3.37
C GLU A 186 5.17 -13.96 4.36
N VAL A 187 3.87 -13.71 4.16
CA VAL A 187 2.81 -14.15 5.08
C VAL A 187 2.46 -15.63 4.90
N VAL A 188 2.46 -16.12 3.66
CA VAL A 188 2.06 -17.51 3.36
C VAL A 188 3.21 -18.49 3.58
N THR A 189 4.47 -18.03 3.51
CA THR A 189 5.67 -18.85 3.74
C THR A 189 6.42 -18.35 4.99
N PRO A 190 5.83 -18.48 6.21
CA PRO A 190 6.47 -17.97 7.41
C PRO A 190 7.79 -18.69 7.69
N THR A 191 8.85 -17.91 7.93
CA THR A 191 10.13 -18.43 8.44
C THR A 191 9.96 -18.82 9.91
N SER A 192 10.46 -20.00 10.29
CA SER A 192 10.19 -20.69 11.57
C SER A 192 10.75 -20.04 12.85
N SER A 193 11.05 -18.74 12.88
CA SER A 193 11.53 -18.07 14.09
C SER A 193 10.37 -17.76 15.04
N GLN A 194 10.25 -18.55 16.11
CA GLN A 194 9.15 -18.49 17.07
C GLN A 194 9.43 -17.51 18.21
N SER A 195 9.65 -16.23 17.92
CA SER A 195 9.67 -15.19 18.96
C SER A 195 8.30 -14.49 19.10
N PRO A 196 7.88 -14.05 20.30
CA PRO A 196 6.63 -13.30 20.48
C PRO A 196 6.55 -12.01 19.64
N GLN A 197 7.70 -11.38 19.39
CA GLN A 197 7.81 -10.19 18.57
C GLN A 197 7.58 -10.50 17.08
N ASP A 198 8.08 -11.64 16.60
CA ASP A 198 7.84 -12.12 15.23
C ASP A 198 6.37 -12.43 14.98
N ASN A 199 5.67 -13.00 15.97
CA ASN A 199 4.23 -13.27 15.87
C ASN A 199 3.40 -11.97 15.74
N THR A 200 3.77 -10.93 16.48
CA THR A 200 3.09 -9.62 16.40
C THR A 200 3.32 -8.97 15.03
N ALA A 201 4.57 -8.98 14.56
CA ALA A 201 4.93 -8.47 13.23
C ALA A 201 4.20 -9.24 12.11
N PHE A 202 4.11 -10.57 12.23
CA PHE A 202 3.39 -11.42 11.29
C PHE A 202 1.89 -11.10 11.22
N SER A 203 1.23 -10.94 12.38
CA SER A 203 -0.18 -10.53 12.40
C SER A 203 -0.38 -9.18 11.71
N GLN A 204 0.51 -8.22 11.99
CA GLN A 204 0.46 -6.89 11.36
C GLN A 204 0.64 -6.99 9.84
N LEU A 205 1.63 -7.76 9.35
CA LEU A 205 1.81 -8.00 7.91
C LEU A 205 0.57 -8.62 7.28
N THR A 206 -0.07 -9.56 7.97
CA THR A 206 -1.31 -10.19 7.50
C THR A 206 -2.45 -9.17 7.39
N ASP A 207 -2.61 -8.29 8.36
CA ASP A 207 -3.62 -7.22 8.33
C ASP A 207 -3.34 -6.20 7.21
N MET A 208 -2.07 -5.89 6.96
CA MET A 208 -1.63 -5.04 5.85
C MET A 208 -1.93 -5.68 4.49
N LEU A 209 -1.64 -6.97 4.35
CA LEU A 209 -1.96 -7.74 3.15
C LEU A 209 -3.47 -7.74 2.89
N ILE A 210 -4.29 -8.00 3.91
CA ILE A 210 -5.76 -7.97 3.79
C ILE A 210 -6.23 -6.57 3.37
N SER A 211 -5.73 -5.52 4.00
CA SER A 211 -6.07 -4.14 3.63
C SER A 211 -5.71 -3.84 2.17
N GLY A 212 -4.58 -4.34 1.67
CA GLY A 212 -4.17 -4.12 0.29
C GLY A 212 -4.95 -4.92 -0.72
N LEU A 213 -5.33 -6.14 -0.36
CA LEU A 213 -6.29 -6.93 -1.13
C LEU A 213 -7.63 -6.20 -1.25
N ASP A 214 -8.14 -5.57 -0.18
CA ASP A 214 -9.39 -4.80 -0.22
C ASP A 214 -9.28 -3.52 -1.07
N ILE A 215 -8.12 -2.85 -1.05
CA ILE A 215 -7.84 -1.69 -1.94
C ILE A 215 -7.83 -2.13 -3.40
N VAL A 216 -7.11 -3.19 -3.74
CA VAL A 216 -7.02 -3.70 -5.12
C VAL A 216 -8.36 -4.26 -5.58
N LYS A 217 -9.09 -4.97 -4.72
CA LYS A 217 -10.44 -5.49 -4.96
C LYS A 217 -11.35 -4.40 -5.50
N SER A 218 -11.33 -3.22 -4.87
CA SER A 218 -12.17 -2.08 -5.27
C SER A 218 -11.84 -1.55 -6.67
N ARG A 219 -10.66 -1.87 -7.22
CA ARG A 219 -10.04 -1.27 -8.40
C ARG A 219 -9.43 -2.28 -9.37
N LEU A 220 -10.04 -3.46 -9.47
CA LEU A 220 -9.54 -4.53 -10.35
C LEU A 220 -9.59 -4.14 -11.84
N ASN A 221 -10.49 -3.24 -12.22
CA ASN A 221 -10.63 -2.74 -13.59
C ASN A 221 -9.43 -1.90 -14.08
N VAL A 222 -8.62 -1.36 -13.19
CA VAL A 222 -7.42 -0.58 -13.55
C VAL A 222 -6.12 -1.36 -13.38
N VAL A 223 -6.18 -2.56 -12.82
CA VAL A 223 -5.04 -3.47 -12.81
C VAL A 223 -4.80 -3.95 -14.24
N SER A 224 -3.56 -3.85 -14.73
CA SER A 224 -3.26 -4.30 -16.09
C SER A 224 -3.57 -5.79 -16.25
N ASN A 225 -4.08 -6.17 -17.42
CA ASN A 225 -4.41 -7.57 -17.71
C ASN A 225 -3.21 -8.50 -17.46
N GLU A 226 -2.02 -8.05 -17.85
CA GLU A 226 -0.77 -8.76 -17.61
C GLU A 226 -0.46 -8.95 -16.11
N ALA A 227 -0.51 -7.88 -15.30
CA ALA A 227 -0.23 -7.98 -13.87
C ALA A 227 -1.30 -8.82 -13.14
N ARG A 228 -2.56 -8.71 -13.56
CA ARG A 228 -3.66 -9.52 -13.03
C ARG A 228 -3.40 -11.01 -13.29
N LYS A 229 -3.10 -11.37 -14.54
CA LYS A 229 -2.88 -12.76 -14.96
C LYS A 229 -1.60 -13.37 -14.39
N ASN A 230 -0.49 -12.62 -14.43
CA ASN A 230 0.84 -13.18 -14.17
C ASN A 230 1.30 -13.03 -12.71
N VAL A 231 0.67 -12.14 -11.94
CA VAL A 231 1.06 -11.86 -10.55
C VAL A 231 -0.13 -12.07 -9.62
N PHE A 232 -1.18 -11.24 -9.76
CA PHE A 232 -2.27 -11.19 -8.78
C PHE A 232 -3.08 -12.50 -8.70
N CYS A 233 -3.51 -13.07 -9.83
CA CYS A 233 -4.25 -14.33 -9.85
C CYS A 233 -3.43 -15.51 -9.28
N PRO A 234 -2.16 -15.72 -9.68
CA PRO A 234 -1.28 -16.69 -9.05
C PRO A 234 -1.11 -16.49 -7.54
N ASP A 235 -0.96 -15.24 -7.06
CA ASP A 235 -0.84 -14.94 -5.64
C ASP A 235 -2.11 -15.35 -4.87
N LEU A 236 -3.31 -15.06 -5.42
CA LEU A 236 -4.58 -15.49 -4.83
C LEU A 236 -4.69 -17.02 -4.77
N LEU A 237 -4.28 -17.73 -5.83
CA LEU A 237 -4.24 -19.21 -5.83
C LEU A 237 -3.28 -19.72 -4.75
N PHE A 238 -2.10 -19.11 -4.64
CA PHE A 238 -1.11 -19.50 -3.63
C PHE A 238 -1.65 -19.35 -2.21
N ILE A 239 -2.38 -18.26 -1.92
CA ILE A 239 -3.08 -18.08 -0.63
C ILE A 239 -4.09 -19.22 -0.40
N ILE A 240 -4.94 -19.53 -1.38
CA ILE A 240 -5.96 -20.59 -1.27
C ILE A 240 -5.31 -21.95 -0.95
N GLU A 241 -4.15 -22.23 -1.54
CA GLU A 241 -3.49 -23.52 -1.41
C GLU A 241 -2.68 -23.69 -0.13
N ARG A 242 -2.09 -22.60 0.37
CA ARG A 242 -1.02 -22.67 1.39
C ARG A 242 -1.32 -21.89 2.66
N SER A 243 -2.13 -20.84 2.62
CA SER A 243 -2.32 -19.95 3.77
C SER A 243 -2.99 -20.65 4.94
N LYS A 244 -2.42 -20.50 6.15
CA LYS A 244 -3.02 -20.98 7.41
C LYS A 244 -3.88 -19.92 8.11
N GLU A 245 -3.95 -18.72 7.55
CA GLU A 245 -4.64 -17.57 8.12
C GLU A 245 -6.08 -17.47 7.63
N ALA A 246 -7.04 -17.75 8.51
CA ALA A 246 -8.46 -17.77 8.18
C ALA A 246 -8.95 -16.43 7.62
N LYS A 247 -8.58 -15.33 8.29
CA LYS A 247 -8.91 -13.96 7.87
C LYS A 247 -8.39 -13.64 6.46
N LEU A 248 -7.22 -14.15 6.10
CA LEU A 248 -6.62 -13.93 4.79
C LEU A 248 -7.36 -14.72 3.71
N LEU A 249 -7.69 -15.98 3.95
CA LEU A 249 -8.48 -16.77 3.01
C LEU A 249 -9.87 -16.15 2.77
N ARG A 250 -10.54 -15.69 3.83
CA ARG A 250 -11.84 -15.01 3.72
C ARG A 250 -11.75 -13.73 2.90
N ALA A 251 -10.63 -12.98 2.99
CA ALA A 251 -10.38 -11.83 2.12
C ALA A 251 -10.31 -12.23 0.64
N VAL A 252 -9.63 -13.33 0.31
CA VAL A 252 -9.57 -13.86 -1.06
C VAL A 252 -10.95 -14.32 -1.54
N ILE A 253 -11.73 -15.01 -0.71
CA ILE A 253 -13.10 -15.43 -1.06
C ILE A 253 -13.97 -14.22 -1.42
N ARG A 254 -13.85 -13.10 -0.69
CA ARG A 254 -14.56 -11.86 -1.02
C ARG A 254 -14.18 -11.31 -2.40
N ILE A 255 -12.94 -11.48 -2.86
CA ILE A 255 -12.51 -11.08 -4.22
C ILE A 255 -13.12 -12.03 -5.25
N LEU A 256 -13.04 -13.34 -5.02
CA LEU A 256 -13.57 -14.34 -5.95
C LEU A 256 -15.07 -14.18 -6.18
N ARG A 257 -15.83 -13.83 -5.13
CA ARG A 257 -17.28 -13.60 -5.23
C ARG A 257 -17.63 -12.46 -6.18
N ASP A 258 -16.89 -11.36 -6.16
CA ASP A 258 -17.10 -10.24 -7.08
C ASP A 258 -16.83 -10.64 -8.54
N TRP A 259 -16.08 -11.72 -8.79
CA TRP A 259 -15.85 -12.26 -10.13
C TRP A 259 -16.88 -13.29 -10.61
N ILE A 260 -17.83 -13.69 -9.77
CA ILE A 260 -18.87 -14.64 -10.15
C ILE A 260 -19.86 -13.99 -11.13
N ASP A 261 -20.37 -12.81 -10.78
CA ASP A 261 -21.39 -12.09 -11.55
C ASP A 261 -20.86 -10.73 -12.01
N VAL A 262 -19.89 -10.77 -12.93
CA VAL A 262 -19.30 -9.55 -13.49
C VAL A 262 -20.22 -9.02 -14.59
N PRO A 263 -20.59 -7.72 -14.57
CA PRO A 263 -21.35 -7.10 -15.65
C PRO A 263 -20.64 -7.31 -17.00
N LYS A 264 -21.42 -7.55 -18.08
CA LYS A 264 -20.86 -7.77 -19.43
C LYS A 264 -19.89 -6.66 -19.89
N ALA A 265 -20.17 -5.41 -19.51
CA ALA A 265 -19.31 -4.26 -19.83
C ALA A 265 -17.93 -4.33 -19.15
N GLU A 266 -17.79 -5.09 -18.07
CA GLU A 266 -16.58 -5.21 -17.26
C GLU A 266 -15.88 -6.57 -17.45
N GLU A 267 -16.43 -7.46 -18.28
CA GLU A 267 -15.95 -8.83 -18.43
C GLU A 267 -14.46 -8.91 -18.84
N HIS A 268 -13.99 -7.98 -19.67
CA HIS A 268 -12.56 -7.87 -20.04
C HIS A 268 -11.60 -7.60 -18.88
N PHE A 269 -12.10 -7.09 -17.75
CA PHE A 269 -11.32 -6.85 -16.53
C PHE A 269 -11.36 -8.05 -15.57
N ALA A 270 -12.23 -9.03 -15.81
CA ALA A 270 -12.38 -10.21 -14.99
C ALA A 270 -11.49 -11.37 -15.48
N PRO A 271 -11.16 -12.34 -14.60
CA PRO A 271 -10.51 -13.57 -15.03
C PRO A 271 -11.37 -14.32 -16.04
N THR A 272 -10.71 -14.99 -16.97
CA THR A 272 -11.33 -15.90 -17.94
C THR A 272 -12.03 -17.05 -17.23
N ASN A 273 -12.99 -17.70 -17.90
CA ASN A 273 -13.66 -18.89 -17.35
C ASN A 273 -12.67 -19.99 -16.95
N ARG A 274 -11.57 -20.14 -17.69
CA ARG A 274 -10.51 -21.10 -17.34
C ARG A 274 -9.84 -20.76 -16.00
N GLU A 275 -9.53 -19.49 -15.77
CA GLU A 275 -8.95 -19.03 -14.50
C GLU A 275 -9.97 -19.14 -13.35
N LYS A 276 -11.24 -18.78 -13.59
CA LYS A 276 -12.32 -18.96 -12.62
C LYS A 276 -12.44 -20.42 -12.18
N VAL A 277 -12.47 -21.38 -13.11
CA VAL A 277 -12.51 -22.82 -12.80
C VAL A 277 -11.31 -23.24 -11.93
N ALA A 278 -10.11 -22.73 -12.20
CA ALA A 278 -8.95 -23.02 -11.37
C ALA A 278 -9.12 -22.54 -9.93
N PHE A 279 -9.63 -21.31 -9.72
CA PHE A 279 -9.91 -20.79 -8.38
C PHE A 279 -10.91 -21.66 -7.61
N PHE A 280 -12.07 -21.95 -8.20
CA PHE A 280 -13.13 -22.67 -7.50
C PHE A 280 -12.78 -24.14 -7.27
N SER A 281 -12.05 -24.77 -8.21
CA SER A 281 -11.51 -26.11 -8.00
C SER A 281 -10.53 -26.15 -6.82
N ARG A 282 -9.60 -25.19 -6.73
CA ARG A 282 -8.65 -25.11 -5.60
C ARG A 282 -9.32 -24.75 -4.29
N LEU A 283 -10.38 -23.94 -4.33
CA LEU A 283 -11.17 -23.60 -3.16
C LEU A 283 -11.91 -24.83 -2.60
N TRP A 284 -12.50 -25.66 -3.47
CA TRP A 284 -13.09 -26.95 -3.08
C TRP A 284 -12.04 -27.87 -2.44
N MET A 285 -10.87 -28.02 -3.07
CA MET A 285 -9.80 -28.85 -2.55
C MET A 285 -9.22 -28.35 -1.20
N ALA A 286 -9.43 -27.07 -0.88
CA ALA A 286 -9.01 -26.51 0.41
C ALA A 286 -9.94 -26.86 1.57
N VAL A 287 -11.19 -27.29 1.32
CA VAL A 287 -12.21 -27.54 2.38
C VAL A 287 -11.69 -28.45 3.51
N PRO A 288 -11.07 -29.62 3.25
CA PRO A 288 -10.61 -30.51 4.32
C PRO A 288 -9.58 -29.86 5.25
N ARG A 289 -8.78 -28.91 4.74
CA ARG A 289 -7.74 -28.20 5.52
C ARG A 289 -8.33 -27.24 6.55
N TRP A 290 -9.60 -26.87 6.41
CA TRP A 290 -10.31 -25.94 7.28
C TRP A 290 -11.39 -26.64 8.11
N SER A 291 -11.36 -27.97 8.24
CA SER A 291 -12.35 -28.76 8.99
C SER A 291 -12.60 -28.24 10.40
N ASP A 292 -11.55 -27.72 11.06
CA ASP A 292 -11.59 -27.23 12.44
C ASP A 292 -12.15 -25.81 12.55
N GLN A 293 -12.43 -25.15 11.41
CA GLN A 293 -12.94 -23.79 11.31
C GLN A 293 -14.20 -23.76 10.46
N PRO A 294 -15.38 -24.12 11.03
CA PRO A 294 -16.62 -24.28 10.27
C PRO A 294 -17.07 -23.00 9.58
N GLU A 295 -16.73 -21.83 10.13
CA GLU A 295 -17.04 -20.52 9.54
C GLU A 295 -16.36 -20.34 8.17
N VAL A 296 -15.11 -20.79 8.04
CA VAL A 296 -14.33 -20.70 6.80
C VAL A 296 -14.86 -21.70 5.78
N VAL A 297 -15.18 -22.92 6.22
CA VAL A 297 -15.80 -23.95 5.37
C VAL A 297 -17.13 -23.44 4.82
N ARG A 298 -17.98 -22.82 5.65
CA ARG A 298 -19.23 -22.20 5.22
C ARG A 298 -18.99 -21.15 4.14
N ASP A 299 -18.07 -20.22 4.38
CA ASP A 299 -17.74 -19.15 3.42
C ASP A 299 -17.26 -19.71 2.06
N ILE A 300 -16.50 -20.82 2.07
CA ILE A 300 -16.07 -21.55 0.87
C ILE A 300 -17.27 -22.16 0.14
N LEU A 301 -18.09 -22.95 0.84
CA LEU A 301 -19.22 -23.66 0.26
C LEU A 301 -20.26 -22.69 -0.31
N ASP A 302 -20.54 -21.60 0.41
CA ASP A 302 -21.42 -20.53 -0.06
C ASP A 302 -20.88 -19.87 -1.34
N CYS A 303 -19.57 -19.67 -1.44
CA CYS A 303 -18.92 -19.12 -2.64
C CYS A 303 -19.10 -20.07 -3.84
N ILE A 304 -18.88 -21.37 -3.64
CA ILE A 304 -19.04 -22.39 -4.69
C ILE A 304 -20.52 -22.52 -5.09
N TYR A 305 -21.42 -22.50 -4.12
CA TYR A 305 -22.86 -22.54 -4.37
C TYR A 305 -23.32 -21.35 -5.21
N GLN A 306 -22.78 -20.15 -4.98
CA GLN A 306 -23.06 -18.98 -5.82
C GLN A 306 -22.66 -19.18 -7.28
N VAL A 307 -21.52 -19.81 -7.55
CA VAL A 307 -21.08 -20.14 -8.93
C VAL A 307 -22.04 -21.11 -9.60
N ILE A 308 -22.43 -22.18 -8.90
CA ILE A 308 -23.34 -23.21 -9.42
C ILE A 308 -24.70 -22.57 -9.72
N SER A 309 -25.24 -21.81 -8.76
CA SER A 309 -26.52 -21.12 -8.90
C SER A 309 -26.51 -20.16 -10.07
N TYR A 310 -25.43 -19.39 -10.24
CA TYR A 310 -25.28 -18.46 -11.37
C TYR A 310 -25.22 -19.18 -12.71
N SER A 311 -24.46 -20.27 -12.80
CA SER A 311 -24.31 -21.06 -14.02
C SER A 311 -25.59 -21.78 -14.43
N LEU A 312 -26.46 -22.10 -13.46
CA LEU A 312 -27.76 -22.75 -13.69
C LEU A 312 -28.91 -21.76 -13.98
N ARG A 313 -28.76 -20.46 -13.71
CA ARG A 313 -29.80 -19.44 -14.02
C ARG A 313 -30.27 -19.43 -15.48
N PRO A 314 -29.40 -19.56 -16.49
CA PRO A 314 -29.84 -19.66 -17.88
C PRO A 314 -30.77 -20.87 -18.10
N PHE A 315 -30.47 -22.02 -17.50
CA PHE A 315 -31.27 -23.24 -17.63
C PHE A 315 -32.61 -23.14 -16.92
N LEU A 316 -32.66 -22.54 -15.72
CA LEU A 316 -33.92 -22.27 -15.01
C LEU A 316 -34.81 -21.24 -15.74
N ASN A 317 -34.22 -20.18 -16.30
CA ASN A 317 -34.96 -19.19 -17.09
C ASN A 317 -35.55 -19.78 -18.37
N ILE A 318 -34.81 -20.66 -19.05
CA ILE A 318 -35.32 -21.40 -20.22
C ILE A 318 -36.51 -22.30 -19.83
N HIS A 319 -36.43 -22.95 -18.67
CA HIS A 319 -37.53 -23.80 -18.17
C HIS A 319 -38.76 -22.96 -17.74
N GLN A 320 -38.56 -21.80 -17.10
CA GLN A 320 -39.67 -20.89 -16.78
C GLN A 320 -40.30 -20.26 -18.03
N GLN A 321 -39.53 -19.86 -19.04
CA GLN A 321 -40.10 -19.36 -20.28
C GLN A 321 -40.83 -20.45 -21.08
N MET A 322 -40.38 -21.70 -21.03
CA MET A 322 -41.12 -22.83 -21.61
C MET A 322 -42.42 -23.17 -20.87
N PHE A 323 -42.50 -22.89 -19.56
CA PHE A 323 -43.70 -23.18 -18.75
C PHE A 323 -44.70 -22.02 -18.66
N ILE A 324 -44.28 -20.76 -18.86
CA ILE A 324 -45.17 -19.58 -18.87
C ILE A 324 -45.68 -19.28 -20.29
N GLY A 325 -45.06 -19.85 -21.34
CA GLY A 325 -45.48 -19.75 -22.73
C GLY A 325 -46.45 -20.86 -23.20
N ARG A 326 -47.10 -21.59 -22.29
CA ARG A 326 -48.16 -22.56 -22.59
C ARG A 326 -49.46 -22.20 -21.89
#